data_AF-A0A6G4QR19-F1
#
_entry.id   AF-A0A6G4QR19-F1
#
_cell.length_a   1.000
_cell.length_b   1.000
_cell.length_c   1.000
_cell.angle_alpha   90.00
_cell.angle_beta   90.00
_cell.angle_gamma   90.00
#
_symmetry.space_group_name_H-M   'P 1'
#
loop_
_entity.id
_entity.type
_entity.pdbx_description
1 polymer ?
#
loop_
_entity_poly.entity_id
_entity_poly.type
_entity_poly.pdbx_seq_one_letter_code
_entity_poly.pdbx_strand_id
1 'polypeptide(L)'
;DQLTKDNVGIMILAQSVSQNPNDPHLGHALAVVGNAKINDQEKLIYWNPWDTELSIQDADSSLLHLSFNRDYNWYGSMIGY
;
A
#
# COMPACT_ATOMS: atom_id res chain seq x y z
N ASP A 1 -10.71 -4.91 -8.59
CA ASP A 1 -11.44 -4.09 -7.57
C ASP A 1 -12.29 -4.97 -6.62
N GLN A 2 -11.73 -5.48 -5.52
CA GLN A 2 -12.52 -6.19 -4.47
C GLN A 2 -12.38 -5.53 -3.10
N LEU A 3 -11.34 -4.74 -2.88
CA LEU A 3 -11.07 -4.08 -1.60
C LEU A 3 -11.82 -2.73 -1.48
N THR A 4 -12.12 -2.05 -2.58
CA THR A 4 -12.65 -0.67 -2.55
C THR A 4 -14.14 -0.56 -2.87
N LYS A 5 -14.77 -1.64 -3.36
CA LYS A 5 -16.19 -1.63 -3.81
C LYS A 5 -17.19 -1.22 -2.75
N ASP A 6 -16.93 -1.55 -1.49
CA ASP A 6 -17.90 -1.36 -0.41
C ASP A 6 -17.74 0.00 0.29
N ASN A 7 -16.83 0.88 -0.20
CA ASN A 7 -16.51 2.18 0.42
C ASN A 7 -16.18 2.08 1.93
N VAL A 8 -15.59 0.95 2.35
CA VAL A 8 -15.15 0.72 3.73
C VAL A 8 -13.72 1.20 3.89
N GLY A 9 -13.39 1.80 5.05
CA GLY A 9 -12.02 2.21 5.35
C GLY A 9 -11.08 1.01 5.44
N ILE A 10 -9.91 1.10 4.80
CA ILE A 10 -8.88 0.05 4.82
C ILE A 10 -7.53 0.64 5.20
N MET A 11 -6.89 0.01 6.19
CA MET A 11 -5.50 0.26 6.55
C MET A 11 -4.61 -0.83 5.97
N ILE A 12 -3.57 -0.41 5.26
CA ILE A 12 -2.50 -1.24 4.73
C ILE A 12 -1.52 -1.56 5.86
N LEU A 13 -1.20 -2.85 6.02
CA LEU A 13 -0.10 -3.31 6.86
C LEU A 13 1.08 -3.69 5.95
N ALA A 14 2.19 -2.98 6.11
CA ALA A 14 3.36 -3.16 5.27
C ALA A 14 4.63 -3.39 6.09
N GLN A 15 5.63 -4.05 5.50
CA GLN A 15 6.93 -4.23 6.13
C GLN A 15 8.07 -4.05 5.14
N SER A 16 9.22 -3.56 5.58
CA SER A 16 10.38 -3.38 4.70
C SER A 16 10.82 -4.69 4.07
N VAL A 17 11.21 -4.65 2.79
CA VAL A 17 11.80 -5.82 2.13
C VAL A 17 13.16 -6.11 2.76
N SER A 18 13.36 -7.35 3.18
CA SER A 18 14.62 -7.85 3.74
C SER A 18 15.03 -9.11 3.00
N GLN A 19 16.25 -9.11 2.44
CA GLN A 19 16.82 -10.29 1.78
C GLN A 19 17.60 -11.18 2.75
N ASN A 20 17.98 -10.64 3.91
CA ASN A 20 18.76 -11.33 4.93
C ASN A 20 17.86 -11.63 6.13
N PRO A 21 17.76 -12.90 6.58
CA PRO A 21 16.93 -13.24 7.74
C PRO A 21 17.35 -12.54 9.05
N ASN A 22 18.56 -11.98 9.11
CA ASN A 22 19.06 -11.23 10.26
C ASN A 22 18.75 -9.73 10.21
N ASP A 23 18.29 -9.20 9.07
CA ASP A 23 17.96 -7.79 8.93
C ASP A 23 16.52 -7.57 9.46
N PRO A 24 16.33 -6.77 10.53
CA PRO A 24 15.01 -6.56 11.11
C PRO A 24 14.04 -5.90 10.14
N HIS A 25 12.83 -6.44 10.06
CA HIS A 25 11.75 -5.78 9.33
C HIS A 25 11.31 -4.51 10.05
N LEU A 26 11.13 -3.44 9.27
CA LEU A 26 10.48 -2.22 9.71
C LEU A 26 9.00 -2.32 9.34
N GLY A 27 8.12 -2.40 10.33
CA GLY A 27 6.67 -2.38 10.12
C GLY A 27 6.17 -0.96 9.89
N HIS A 28 5.19 -0.79 8.99
CA HIS A 28 4.57 0.50 8.69
C HIS A 28 3.09 0.33 8.34
N ALA A 29 2.29 1.36 8.62
CA ALA A 29 0.86 1.39 8.33
C ALA A 29 0.52 2.56 7.40
N LEU A 30 -0.27 2.28 6.37
CA LEU A 30 -0.71 3.26 5.37
C LEU A 30 -2.24 3.18 5.22
N ALA A 31 -2.87 4.15 4.56
CA ALA A 31 -4.32 4.14 4.33
C ALA A 31 -4.65 3.93 2.85
N VAL A 32 -5.59 3.03 2.53
CA VAL A 32 -6.21 3.01 1.21
C VAL A 32 -7.18 4.18 1.12
N VAL A 33 -7.15 4.90 0.00
CA VAL A 33 -8.02 6.04 -0.28
C VAL A 33 -9.06 5.70 -1.35
N GLY A 34 -8.73 4.79 -2.27
CA GLY A 34 -9.66 4.33 -3.29
C GLY A 34 -8.97 3.54 -4.40
N ASN A 35 -9.62 3.46 -5.54
CA ASN A 35 -9.12 2.81 -6.75
C ASN A 35 -9.38 3.67 -7.99
N ALA A 36 -8.62 3.42 -9.04
CA ALA A 36 -8.79 4.08 -10.32
C ALA A 36 -8.44 3.13 -11.47
N LYS A 37 -8.88 3.50 -12.67
CA LYS A 37 -8.38 2.93 -13.91
C LYS A 37 -7.61 4.01 -14.66
N ILE A 38 -6.29 3.84 -14.77
CA ILE A 38 -5.39 4.81 -15.42
C ILE A 38 -4.69 4.08 -16.56
N ASN A 39 -4.77 4.63 -17.78
CA ASN A 39 -4.21 4.01 -18.99
C ASN A 39 -4.64 2.53 -19.14
N ASP A 40 -5.93 2.28 -18.94
CA ASP A 40 -6.55 0.96 -18.95
C ASP A 40 -6.10 -0.06 -17.89
N GLN A 41 -5.27 0.33 -16.93
CA GLN A 41 -4.79 -0.52 -15.85
C GLN A 41 -5.51 -0.23 -14.53
N GLU A 42 -5.90 -1.27 -13.79
CA GLU A 42 -6.44 -1.13 -12.44
C GLU A 42 -5.34 -0.69 -11.46
N LYS A 43 -5.62 0.37 -10.70
CA LYS A 43 -4.71 0.93 -9.69
C LYS A 43 -5.43 1.11 -8.36
N LEU A 44 -4.67 1.01 -7.27
CA LEU A 44 -5.08 1.43 -5.93
C LEU A 44 -4.46 2.79 -5.64
N ILE A 45 -5.22 3.65 -4.96
CA ILE A 45 -4.75 4.94 -4.47
C ILE A 45 -4.60 4.81 -2.96
N TYR A 46 -3.45 5.19 -2.44
CA TYR A 46 -3.14 5.10 -1.02
C TYR A 46 -2.45 6.37 -0.52
N TRP A 47 -2.47 6.55 0.79
CA TRP A 47 -1.75 7.62 1.46
C TRP A 47 -0.74 7.02 2.44
N ASN A 48 0.52 7.41 2.26
CA ASN A 48 1.59 7.15 3.20
C ASN A 48 1.65 8.30 4.22
N PRO A 49 1.56 8.04 5.54
CA PRO A 49 1.58 9.10 6.56
C PRO A 49 2.82 10.00 6.56
N TRP A 50 3.91 9.61 5.91
CA TRP A 50 5.10 10.46 5.75
C TRP A 50 4.94 11.52 4.66
N ASP A 51 3.99 11.34 3.75
CA ASP A 51 3.83 12.15 2.56
C ASP A 51 2.66 13.13 2.71
N THR A 52 2.74 14.25 1.99
CA THR A 52 1.67 15.26 1.94
C THR A 52 0.74 15.06 0.75
N GLU A 53 0.98 14.02 -0.05
CA GLU A 53 0.28 13.71 -1.30
C GLU A 53 -0.13 12.22 -1.36
N LEU A 54 -1.01 11.88 -2.31
CA LEU A 54 -1.45 10.51 -2.55
C LEU A 54 -0.50 9.78 -3.48
N SER A 55 -0.40 8.47 -3.29
CA SER A 55 0.39 7.56 -4.12
C SER A 55 -0.51 6.58 -4.87
N ILE A 56 0.03 6.03 -5.97
CA ILE A 56 -0.66 5.08 -6.85
C ILE A 56 0.10 3.77 -6.81
N GLN A 57 -0.63 2.67 -6.66
CA GLN A 57 -0.11 1.31 -6.64
C GLN A 57 -0.78 0.49 -7.75
N ASP A 58 0.00 -0.35 -8.43
CA ASP A 58 -0.54 -1.33 -9.35
C ASP A 58 -1.33 -2.39 -8.58
N ALA A 59 -2.59 -2.63 -8.97
CA ALA A 59 -3.51 -3.46 -8.18
C ALA A 59 -3.08 -4.94 -8.06
N ASP A 60 -2.17 -5.40 -8.91
CA ASP A 60 -1.60 -6.74 -8.94
C ASP A 60 -0.23 -6.86 -8.25
N SER A 61 0.31 -5.77 -7.69
CA SER A 61 1.59 -5.75 -6.98
C SER A 61 1.41 -5.52 -5.48
N SER A 62 2.11 -6.33 -4.67
CA SER A 62 2.26 -6.11 -3.22
C SER A 62 3.50 -5.31 -2.85
N LEU A 63 4.36 -4.97 -3.82
CA LEU A 63 5.55 -4.16 -3.58
C LEU A 63 5.18 -2.67 -3.70
N LEU A 64 5.20 -1.98 -2.56
CA LEU A 64 5.00 -0.56 -2.44
C LEU A 64 6.34 0.16 -2.58
N HIS A 65 6.45 1.02 -3.59
CA HIS A 65 7.57 1.94 -3.75
C HIS A 65 7.24 3.25 -3.05
N LEU A 66 7.69 3.39 -1.81
CA LEU A 66 7.40 4.55 -0.96
C LEU A 66 8.37 5.71 -1.23
N SER A 67 8.06 6.87 -0.68
CA SER A 67 8.98 8.01 -0.62
C SER A 67 10.34 7.62 -0.02
N PHE A 68 11.38 8.41 -0.34
CA PHE A 68 12.78 8.14 0.04
C PHE A 68 13.36 6.82 -0.50
N ASN A 69 12.82 6.32 -1.62
CA ASN A 69 13.28 5.10 -2.31
C ASN A 69 13.27 3.88 -1.36
N ARG A 70 12.15 3.72 -0.63
CA ARG A 70 11.96 2.64 0.34
C ARG A 70 10.93 1.65 -0.18
N ASP A 71 11.35 0.40 -0.28
CA ASP A 71 10.49 -0.69 -0.70
C ASP A 71 9.88 -1.42 0.49
N TYR A 72 8.56 -1.52 0.49
CA TYR A 72 7.79 -2.23 1.50
C TYR A 72 6.86 -3.25 0.85
N ASN A 73 6.71 -4.40 1.47
CA ASN A 73 5.71 -5.39 1.06
C ASN A 73 4.40 -5.15 1.83
N TRP A 74 3.31 -4.94 1.10
CA TRP A 74 1.94 -4.99 1.62
C TRP A 74 1.57 -6.46 1.89
N TYR A 75 1.67 -6.86 3.16
CA TYR A 75 1.44 -8.26 3.56
C TYR A 75 0.03 -8.53 4.07
N GLY A 76 -0.71 -7.49 4.47
CA GLY A 76 -2.07 -7.64 4.97
C GLY A 76 -2.82 -6.32 5.10
N SER A 77 -4.09 -6.40 5.47
CA SER A 77 -4.95 -5.23 5.62
C SER A 77 -5.86 -5.38 6.83
N MET A 78 -6.15 -4.27 7.50
CA MET A 78 -7.29 -4.17 8.42
C MET A 78 -8.42 -3.46 7.68
N ILE A 79 -9.61 -4.09 7.63
CA ILE A 79 -10.77 -3.63 6.87
C ILE A 79 -11.92 -3.40 7.87
N GLY A 80 -12.64 -2.28 7.77
CA GLY A 80 -13.83 -2.03 8.60
C GLY A 80 -13.80 -0.78 9.48
N TYR A 81 -12.96 0.21 9.15
CA TYR A 81 -12.91 1.50 9.86
C TYR A 81 -14.11 2.40 9.57
#